data_AF-A0A0R3QLT3-F1
#
_entry.id   AF-A0A0R3QLT3-F1
#
_cell.length_a   1.000
_cell.length_b   1.000
_cell.length_c   1.000
_cell.angle_alpha   90.00
_cell.angle_beta   90.00
_cell.angle_gamma   90.00
#
_symmetry.space_group_name_H-M   'P 1'
#
loop_
_entity.id
_entity.type
_entity.pdbx_description
1 polymer ?
#
loop_
_entity_poly.entity_id
_entity_poly.type
_entity_poly.pdbx_seq_one_letter_code
_entity_poly.pdbx_strand_id
1 'polypeptide(L)'
;MQYAEGGTMDKMISEQKGVKFIENIVLNYFTQVAIGLEYMHSKQILHRDLKTQNILLNKKRTIVKLSDFGISKELSTRSLASTIIGTPNYLSPEICEGRAYNQKSDLWALGCVLYELAELKRAFDGENLPSIVMKITKGKHNPISEHWSDGLKKLVNSILDVNENKRPLLKEILTCPLILPVCLAINLDLGALPSSPPKKTRQISSSNSSILRTQPISVKAVAY
;
A
#
# COMPACT_ATOMS: atom_id res chain seq x y z
N MET A 1 12.93 14.05 -0.47
CA MET A 1 11.79 13.12 -0.58
C MET A 1 10.57 13.91 -1.02
N GLN A 2 9.97 13.59 -2.17
CA GLN A 2 8.64 14.13 -2.52
C GLN A 2 7.66 13.71 -1.44
N TYR A 3 7.02 14.68 -0.81
CA TYR A 3 6.13 14.54 0.34
C TYR A 3 5.09 13.43 0.07
N ALA A 4 5.04 12.42 0.92
CA ALA A 4 3.98 11.41 0.91
C ALA A 4 2.69 12.03 1.47
N GLU A 5 2.07 12.91 0.68
CA GLU A 5 0.87 13.67 1.07
C GLU A 5 -0.30 12.78 1.51
N GLY A 6 -0.33 11.52 1.04
CA GLY A 6 -1.34 10.55 1.43
C GLY A 6 -1.16 9.98 2.84
N GLY A 7 0.00 10.22 3.47
CA GLY A 7 0.41 9.63 4.73
C GLY A 7 0.95 8.21 4.58
N THR A 8 1.00 7.49 5.70
CA THR A 8 1.42 6.09 5.77
C THR A 8 0.23 5.14 5.57
N MET A 9 0.52 3.90 5.17
CA MET A 9 -0.47 2.83 5.11
C MET A 9 -1.07 2.53 6.49
N ASP A 10 -0.29 2.60 7.56
CA ASP A 10 -0.74 2.48 8.95
C ASP A 10 -1.85 3.50 9.29
N LYS A 11 -1.66 4.76 8.89
CA LYS A 11 -2.66 5.81 9.08
C LYS A 11 -3.92 5.51 8.28
N MET A 12 -3.79 5.05 7.03
CA MET A 12 -4.92 4.67 6.19
C MET A 12 -5.74 3.52 6.79
N ILE A 13 -5.07 2.51 7.37
CA ILE A 13 -5.71 1.39 8.06
C ILE A 13 -6.47 1.89 9.29
N SER A 14 -5.86 2.75 10.10
CA SER A 14 -6.49 3.32 11.30
C SER A 14 -7.73 4.17 10.97
N GLU A 15 -7.73 4.88 9.84
CA GLU A 15 -8.85 5.70 9.37
C GLU A 15 -10.08 4.87 8.96
N GLN A 16 -9.95 3.56 8.74
CA GLN A 16 -11.09 2.68 8.44
C GLN A 16 -12.05 2.49 9.63
N LYS A 17 -11.63 2.80 10.86
CA LYS A 17 -12.46 2.71 12.08
C LYS A 17 -13.20 1.36 12.22
N GLY A 18 -12.54 0.26 11.82
CA GLY A 18 -13.06 -1.10 11.90
C GLY A 18 -13.84 -1.58 10.66
N VAL A 19 -14.09 -0.73 9.67
CA VAL A 19 -14.74 -1.13 8.41
C VAL A 19 -13.69 -1.73 7.47
N LYS A 20 -13.78 -3.04 7.19
CA LYS A 20 -12.82 -3.73 6.34
C LYS A 20 -12.81 -3.18 4.91
N PHE A 21 -11.63 -3.18 4.30
CA PHE A 21 -11.49 -2.84 2.88
C PHE A 21 -12.17 -3.86 1.98
N ILE A 22 -12.39 -3.48 0.72
CA ILE A 22 -12.76 -4.41 -0.34
C ILE A 22 -11.51 -5.19 -0.77
N GLU A 23 -11.66 -6.48 -1.08
CA GLU A 23 -10.54 -7.37 -1.42
C GLU A 23 -9.67 -6.85 -2.56
N ASN A 24 -10.28 -6.33 -3.62
CA ASN A 24 -9.51 -5.76 -4.74
C ASN A 24 -8.61 -4.60 -4.31
N ILE A 25 -9.01 -3.80 -3.31
CA ILE A 25 -8.18 -2.70 -2.78
C ILE A 25 -7.00 -3.28 -1.99
N VAL A 26 -7.26 -4.29 -1.15
CA VAL A 26 -6.22 -5.00 -0.39
C VAL A 26 -5.18 -5.62 -1.34
N LEU A 27 -5.65 -6.36 -2.34
CA LEU A 27 -4.79 -6.99 -3.33
C LEU A 27 -4.00 -5.96 -4.16
N ASN A 28 -4.61 -4.83 -4.52
CA ASN A 28 -3.91 -3.76 -5.24
C ASN A 28 -2.76 -3.19 -4.41
N TYR A 29 -2.99 -2.80 -3.16
CA TYR A 29 -1.94 -2.31 -2.28
C TYR A 29 -0.85 -3.34 -2.03
N PHE A 30 -1.24 -4.57 -1.69
CA PHE A 30 -0.31 -5.67 -1.48
C PHE A 30 0.58 -5.92 -2.70
N THR A 31 -0.01 -5.92 -3.90
CA THR A 31 0.73 -6.16 -5.15
C THR A 31 1.75 -5.07 -5.40
N GLN A 32 1.41 -3.79 -5.17
CA GLN A 32 2.38 -2.70 -5.32
C GLN A 32 3.54 -2.82 -4.33
N VAL A 33 3.27 -3.19 -3.07
CA VAL A 33 4.33 -3.45 -2.06
C VAL A 33 5.20 -4.61 -2.51
N ALA A 34 4.61 -5.72 -2.98
CA ALA A 34 5.32 -6.90 -3.43
C ALA A 34 6.20 -6.62 -4.66
N ILE A 35 5.73 -5.82 -5.63
CA ILE A 35 6.53 -5.38 -6.79
C ILE A 35 7.73 -4.54 -6.32
N GLY A 36 7.51 -3.58 -5.43
CA GLY A 36 8.58 -2.75 -4.88
C GLY A 36 9.64 -3.57 -4.13
N LEU A 37 9.20 -4.56 -3.36
CA LEU A 37 10.08 -5.46 -2.61
C LEU A 37 10.84 -6.41 -3.54
N GLU A 38 10.20 -6.95 -4.58
CA GLU A 38 10.86 -7.80 -5.57
C GLU A 38 11.96 -7.04 -6.30
N TYR A 39 11.70 -5.78 -6.67
CA TYR A 39 12.72 -4.92 -7.26
C TYR A 39 13.94 -4.76 -6.35
N MET A 40 13.74 -4.51 -5.04
CA MET A 40 14.86 -4.44 -4.08
C MET A 40 15.63 -5.76 -4.00
N HIS A 41 14.93 -6.88 -3.87
CA HIS A 41 15.54 -8.21 -3.77
C HIS A 41 16.30 -8.57 -5.04
N SER A 42 15.83 -8.16 -6.22
CA SER A 42 16.53 -8.32 -7.50
C SER A 42 17.88 -7.60 -7.54
N LYS A 43 18.05 -6.54 -6.72
CA LYS A 43 19.28 -5.78 -6.55
C LYS A 43 20.10 -6.24 -5.34
N GLN A 44 19.76 -7.38 -4.73
CA GLN A 44 20.39 -7.91 -3.51
C GLN A 44 20.28 -6.95 -2.30
N ILE A 45 19.20 -6.15 -2.26
CA ILE A 45 18.93 -5.23 -1.15
C ILE A 45 17.78 -5.80 -0.32
N LEU A 46 17.97 -5.87 1.00
CA LEU A 46 16.95 -6.23 1.97
C LEU A 46 16.30 -4.97 2.55
N HIS A 47 14.99 -4.99 2.81
CA HIS A 47 14.31 -3.85 3.42
C HIS A 47 14.59 -3.76 4.92
N ARG A 48 14.51 -4.88 5.66
CA ARG A 48 14.81 -5.02 7.11
C ARG A 48 13.88 -4.29 8.09
N ASP A 49 12.99 -3.43 7.62
CA ASP A 49 12.03 -2.68 8.44
C ASP A 49 10.72 -2.49 7.68
N LEU A 50 10.30 -3.53 6.93
CA LEU A 50 9.04 -3.51 6.19
C LEU A 50 7.87 -3.58 7.19
N LYS A 51 7.06 -2.54 7.23
CA LYS A 51 5.87 -2.40 8.08
C LYS A 51 4.98 -1.30 7.54
N THR A 52 3.70 -1.29 7.91
CA THR A 52 2.73 -0.32 7.38
C THR A 52 3.06 1.15 7.70
N GLN A 53 3.89 1.41 8.72
CA GLN A 53 4.40 2.75 9.01
C GLN A 53 5.47 3.22 8.02
N ASN A 54 6.21 2.29 7.39
CA ASN A 54 7.26 2.56 6.40
C ASN A 54 6.76 2.36 4.96
N ILE A 55 5.44 2.33 4.76
CA ILE A 55 4.79 2.24 3.46
C ILE A 55 4.02 3.54 3.25
N LEU A 56 4.46 4.33 2.29
CA LEU A 56 3.97 5.67 2.01
C LEU A 56 2.97 5.67 0.85
N LEU A 57 2.00 6.57 0.92
CA LEU A 57 0.97 6.75 -0.09
C LEU A 57 1.06 8.13 -0.75
N ASN A 58 0.81 8.19 -2.06
CA ASN A 58 0.63 9.47 -2.76
C ASN A 58 -0.65 10.20 -2.29
N LYS A 59 -0.82 11.46 -2.67
CA LYS A 59 -1.98 12.29 -2.31
C LYS A 59 -3.34 11.61 -2.56
N LYS A 60 -3.46 10.90 -3.69
CA LYS A 60 -4.70 10.21 -4.10
C LYS A 60 -4.87 8.83 -3.44
N ARG A 61 -3.88 8.35 -2.69
CA ARG A 61 -3.80 7.00 -2.13
C ARG A 61 -4.03 5.91 -3.17
N THR A 62 -3.34 6.05 -4.30
CA THR A 62 -3.36 5.07 -5.39
C THR A 62 -1.99 4.46 -5.67
N ILE A 63 -0.92 5.18 -5.30
CA ILE A 63 0.47 4.75 -5.54
C ILE A 63 1.14 4.54 -4.19
N VAL A 64 1.73 3.36 -4.03
CA VAL A 64 2.54 2.97 -2.88
C VAL A 64 4.01 3.26 -3.15
N LYS A 65 4.72 3.73 -2.12
CA LYS A 65 6.18 3.83 -2.11
C LYS A 65 6.69 3.25 -0.80
N LEU A 66 7.62 2.31 -0.88
CA LEU A 66 8.31 1.82 0.31
C LEU A 66 9.33 2.89 0.77
N SER A 67 9.51 3.06 2.08
CA SER A 67 10.45 4.00 2.69
C SER A 67 11.33 3.32 3.73
N ASP A 68 12.33 4.05 4.23
CA ASP A 68 13.14 3.64 5.39
C ASP A 68 13.80 2.26 5.23
N PHE A 69 14.30 2.00 4.01
CA PHE A 69 15.12 0.82 3.72
C PHE A 69 16.38 0.86 4.57
N GLY A 70 16.60 -0.19 5.36
CA GLY A 70 17.46 -0.21 6.54
C GLY A 70 18.97 -0.06 6.28
N ILE A 71 19.43 1.14 5.95
CA ILE A 71 20.86 1.48 5.83
C ILE A 71 21.62 1.30 7.16
N SER A 72 20.93 1.14 8.31
CA SER A 72 21.64 1.10 9.61
C SER A 72 20.91 0.31 10.70
N LYS A 73 20.56 -0.96 10.46
CA LYS A 73 20.17 -1.86 11.56
C LYS A 73 20.94 -3.17 11.45
N GLU A 74 22.18 -3.18 11.96
CA GLU A 74 22.77 -4.41 12.49
C GLU A 74 21.99 -4.80 13.74
N LEU A 75 20.89 -5.53 13.55
CA LEU A 75 20.27 -6.29 14.63
C LEU A 75 21.20 -7.46 14.93
N SER A 76 22.27 -7.18 15.68
CA SER A 76 23.07 -8.24 16.30
C SER A 76 22.15 -9.01 17.25
N THR A 77 22.28 -10.33 17.29
CA THR A 77 21.43 -11.23 18.11
C THR A 77 21.39 -10.85 19.60
N ARG A 78 22.42 -10.13 20.09
CA ARG A 78 22.48 -9.57 21.45
C ARG A 78 21.59 -8.34 21.68
N SER A 79 21.16 -7.65 20.62
CA SER A 79 20.35 -6.43 20.71
C SER A 79 18.85 -6.69 20.92
N LEU A 80 18.35 -7.90 20.60
CA LEU A 80 16.97 -8.30 20.91
C LEU A 80 16.69 -8.32 22.41
N ALA A 81 17.71 -8.60 23.24
CA ALA A 81 17.57 -8.68 24.69
C ALA A 81 17.78 -7.34 25.42
N SER A 82 18.31 -6.31 24.75
CA SER A 82 18.77 -5.10 25.42
C SER A 82 18.22 -3.78 24.85
N THR A 83 17.67 -3.74 23.64
CA THR A 83 17.16 -2.47 23.07
C THR A 83 16.15 -2.69 21.93
N ILE A 84 14.93 -3.18 22.20
CA ILE A 84 13.88 -3.16 21.16
C ILE A 84 13.19 -1.79 21.16
N ILE A 85 13.82 -0.84 20.47
CA ILE A 85 13.16 0.37 19.99
C ILE A 85 12.48 -0.02 18.67
N GLY A 86 11.21 -0.45 18.72
CA GLY A 86 10.45 -0.83 17.51
C GLY A 86 9.12 -1.54 17.75
N THR A 87 8.48 -1.95 16.65
CA THR A 87 7.21 -2.71 16.61
C THR A 87 7.51 -4.19 16.37
N PRO A 88 7.56 -5.06 17.40
CA PRO A 88 8.03 -6.44 17.27
C PRO A 88 7.09 -7.36 16.47
N ASN A 89 5.90 -6.89 16.14
CA ASN A 89 4.84 -7.66 15.48
C ASN A 89 5.18 -8.09 14.03
N TYR A 90 6.26 -7.56 13.45
CA TYR A 90 6.77 -7.88 12.12
C TYR A 90 8.01 -8.78 12.13
N LEU A 91 8.51 -9.17 13.31
CA LEU A 91 9.64 -10.08 13.42
C LEU A 91 9.26 -11.45 12.88
N SER A 92 10.16 -12.06 12.12
CA SER A 92 10.00 -13.42 11.63
C SER A 92 10.50 -14.45 12.64
N PRO A 93 10.02 -15.71 12.58
CA PRO A 93 10.43 -16.79 13.47
C PRO A 93 11.95 -16.95 13.54
N GLU A 94 12.64 -16.91 12.40
CA GLU A 94 14.09 -17.03 12.34
C GLU A 94 14.82 -15.90 13.08
N ILE A 95 14.29 -14.67 13.06
CA ILE A 95 14.87 -13.56 13.82
C ILE A 95 14.61 -13.71 15.31
N CYS A 96 13.40 -14.16 15.69
CA CYS A 96 13.09 -14.48 17.08
C CYS A 96 14.00 -15.58 17.65
N GLU A 97 14.46 -16.50 16.81
CA GLU A 97 15.44 -17.56 17.15
C GLU A 97 16.90 -17.06 17.13
N GLY A 98 17.14 -15.80 16.80
CA GLY A 98 18.49 -15.22 16.71
C GLY A 98 19.25 -15.64 15.44
N ARG A 99 18.57 -16.08 14.38
CA ARG A 99 19.20 -16.29 13.06
C ARG A 99 19.34 -14.97 12.30
N ALA A 100 20.14 -14.99 11.24
CA ALA A 100 20.41 -13.82 10.42
C ALA A 100 19.21 -13.43 9.54
N TYR A 101 18.99 -12.13 9.35
CA TYR A 101 17.93 -11.60 8.49
C TYR A 101 18.24 -11.85 7.01
N ASN A 102 17.20 -12.23 6.25
CA ASN A 102 17.32 -12.49 4.82
C ASN A 102 16.04 -12.10 4.04
N GLN A 103 15.98 -12.45 2.76
CA GLN A 103 14.84 -12.15 1.88
C GLN A 103 13.51 -12.78 2.37
N LYS A 104 13.57 -13.95 3.01
CA LYS A 104 12.39 -14.63 3.57
C LYS A 104 11.90 -13.97 4.85
N SER A 105 12.77 -13.25 5.56
CA SER A 105 12.38 -12.38 6.69
C SER A 105 11.61 -11.15 6.22
N ASP A 106 12.03 -10.51 5.11
CA ASP A 106 11.24 -9.45 4.46
C ASP A 106 9.88 -9.98 3.98
N LEU A 107 9.86 -11.21 3.46
CA LEU A 107 8.64 -11.84 2.98
C LEU A 107 7.63 -12.13 4.11
N TRP A 108 8.11 -12.55 5.28
CA TRP A 108 7.26 -12.68 6.47
C TRP A 108 6.62 -11.33 6.83
N ALA A 109 7.42 -10.27 6.87
CA ALA A 109 6.93 -8.92 7.14
C ALA A 109 5.89 -8.46 6.09
N LEU A 110 6.07 -8.82 4.83
CA LEU A 110 5.07 -8.60 3.77
C LEU A 110 3.75 -9.35 4.06
N GLY A 111 3.83 -10.58 4.58
CA GLY A 111 2.65 -11.31 5.05
C GLY A 111 1.93 -10.62 6.21
N CYS A 112 2.68 -10.04 7.15
CA CYS A 112 2.10 -9.23 8.22
C CYS A 112 1.38 -7.98 7.67
N VAL A 113 1.94 -7.32 6.65
CA VAL A 113 1.29 -6.19 5.97
C VAL A 113 -0.01 -6.62 5.28
N LEU A 114 -0.01 -7.76 4.57
CA LEU A 114 -1.22 -8.29 3.93
C LEU A 114 -2.32 -8.59 4.96
N TYR A 115 -1.94 -9.23 6.06
CA TYR A 115 -2.85 -9.51 7.16
C TYR A 115 -3.42 -8.22 7.75
N GLU A 116 -2.59 -7.20 8.00
CA GLU A 116 -3.03 -5.94 8.60
C GLU A 116 -3.96 -5.14 7.66
N LEU A 117 -3.72 -5.18 6.35
CA LEU A 117 -4.64 -4.63 5.34
C LEU A 117 -5.99 -5.35 5.35
N ALA A 118 -6.02 -6.67 5.55
CA ALA A 118 -7.25 -7.46 5.55
C ALA A 118 -8.01 -7.35 6.89
N GLU A 119 -7.34 -7.43 8.02
CA GLU A 119 -8.00 -7.54 9.33
C GLU A 119 -8.00 -6.23 10.12
N LEU A 120 -7.34 -5.18 9.61
CA LEU A 120 -7.13 -3.88 10.30
C LEU A 120 -6.48 -4.02 11.68
N LYS A 121 -5.78 -5.14 11.89
CA LYS A 121 -5.16 -5.58 13.13
C LYS A 121 -3.87 -6.31 12.82
N ARG A 122 -2.94 -6.30 13.77
CA ARG A 122 -1.67 -7.02 13.65
C ARG A 122 -1.90 -8.53 13.65
N ALA A 123 -1.14 -9.25 12.81
CA ALA A 123 -1.21 -10.72 12.70
C ALA A 123 -0.82 -11.40 14.02
N PHE A 124 0.29 -10.94 14.61
CA PHE A 124 0.81 -11.41 15.88
C PHE A 124 0.82 -10.25 16.84
N ASP A 125 -0.05 -10.29 17.85
CA ASP A 125 -0.13 -9.25 18.87
C ASP A 125 -0.19 -9.84 20.27
N GLY A 126 0.21 -9.08 21.29
CA GLY A 126 0.29 -9.59 22.65
C GLY A 126 0.64 -8.51 23.67
N GLU A 127 0.41 -8.82 24.94
CA GLU A 127 0.56 -7.87 26.06
C GLU A 127 2.02 -7.45 26.28
N ASN A 128 2.96 -8.31 25.89
CA ASN A 128 4.39 -8.08 26.04
C ASN A 128 5.19 -8.79 24.95
N LEU A 129 6.46 -8.40 24.80
CA LEU A 129 7.37 -8.96 23.79
C LEU A 129 7.45 -10.51 23.84
N PRO A 130 7.66 -11.19 24.98
CA PRO A 130 7.67 -12.64 25.04
C PRO A 130 6.39 -13.30 24.49
N SER A 131 5.21 -12.73 24.77
CA SER A 131 3.94 -13.25 24.26
C SER A 131 3.82 -13.12 22.74
N ILE A 132 4.32 -12.02 22.17
CA ILE A 132 4.36 -11.79 20.71
C ILE A 132 5.31 -12.79 20.05
N VAL A 133 6.53 -12.91 20.59
CA VAL A 133 7.55 -13.86 20.11
C VAL A 133 7.02 -15.29 20.14
N MET A 134 6.35 -15.69 21.23
CA MET A 134 5.76 -17.03 21.33
C MET A 134 4.68 -17.29 20.26
N LYS A 135 3.86 -16.28 19.91
CA LYS A 135 2.84 -16.44 18.84
C LYS A 135 3.49 -16.56 17.47
N ILE A 136 4.53 -15.76 17.20
CA ILE A 136 5.32 -15.80 15.96
C ILE A 136 5.96 -17.18 15.79
N THR A 137 6.70 -17.67 16.79
CA THR A 137 7.41 -18.95 16.70
C THR A 137 6.48 -20.15 16.62
N LYS A 138 5.26 -20.05 17.16
CA LYS A 138 4.21 -21.07 16.99
C LYS A 138 3.40 -20.94 15.69
N GLY A 139 3.58 -19.86 14.92
CA GLY A 139 2.80 -19.59 13.71
C GLY A 139 1.32 -19.34 13.98
N LYS A 140 0.95 -18.96 15.20
CA LYS A 140 -0.45 -18.79 15.61
C LYS A 140 -0.87 -17.33 15.48
N HIS A 141 -1.21 -16.91 14.27
CA HIS A 141 -1.97 -15.66 14.07
C HIS A 141 -3.46 -15.91 14.27
N ASN A 142 -4.22 -14.83 14.51
CA ASN A 142 -5.68 -14.95 14.60
C ASN A 142 -6.26 -15.40 13.24
N PRO A 143 -7.36 -16.17 13.22
CA PRO A 143 -8.01 -16.56 11.99
C PRO A 143 -8.45 -15.33 11.18
N ILE A 144 -8.19 -15.38 9.87
CA ILE A 144 -8.68 -14.39 8.91
C ILE A 144 -10.20 -14.56 8.79
N SER A 145 -10.93 -13.46 8.75
CA SER A 145 -12.40 -13.50 8.74
C SER A 145 -12.96 -14.24 7.53
N GLU A 146 -14.08 -14.91 7.73
CA GLU A 146 -14.77 -15.67 6.67
C GLU A 146 -15.22 -14.83 5.47
N HIS A 147 -15.33 -13.50 5.64
CA HIS A 147 -15.59 -12.54 4.58
C HIS A 147 -14.60 -12.62 3.40
N TRP A 148 -13.35 -12.99 3.65
CA TRP A 148 -12.30 -13.00 2.63
C TRP A 148 -12.33 -14.25 1.77
N SER A 149 -11.90 -14.13 0.51
CA SER A 149 -11.78 -15.28 -0.37
C SER A 149 -10.79 -16.32 0.16
N ASP A 150 -11.02 -17.59 -0.18
CA ASP A 150 -10.07 -18.67 0.13
C ASP A 150 -8.70 -18.41 -0.51
N GLY A 151 -8.66 -17.70 -1.65
CA GLY A 151 -7.42 -17.29 -2.29
C GLY A 151 -6.59 -16.39 -1.37
N LEU A 152 -7.21 -15.34 -0.80
CA LEU A 152 -6.53 -14.43 0.11
C LEU A 152 -6.09 -15.15 1.38
N LYS A 153 -6.96 -15.96 1.99
CA LYS A 153 -6.64 -16.76 3.18
C LYS A 153 -5.44 -17.68 2.93
N LYS A 154 -5.44 -18.43 1.82
CA LYS A 154 -4.33 -19.31 1.41
C LYS A 154 -3.04 -18.52 1.19
N LEU A 155 -3.13 -17.35 0.54
CA LEU A 155 -1.97 -16.51 0.30
C LEU A 155 -1.33 -16.05 1.62
N VAL A 156 -2.11 -15.49 2.54
CA VAL A 156 -1.61 -15.08 3.87
C VAL A 156 -0.95 -16.25 4.60
N ASN A 157 -1.64 -17.40 4.68
CA ASN A 157 -1.12 -18.57 5.39
C ASN A 157 0.17 -19.12 4.73
N SER A 158 0.28 -19.05 3.40
CA SER A 158 1.50 -19.50 2.70
C SER A 158 2.71 -18.60 2.96
N ILE A 159 2.48 -17.30 3.13
CA ILE A 159 3.55 -16.32 3.40
C ILE A 159 3.95 -16.38 4.88
N LEU A 160 2.99 -16.55 5.78
CA LEU A 160 3.19 -16.64 7.23
C LEU A 160 3.48 -18.08 7.71
N ASP A 161 4.11 -18.92 6.88
CA ASP A 161 4.59 -20.24 7.29
C ASP A 161 5.83 -20.08 8.20
N VAL A 162 5.81 -20.75 9.35
CA VAL A 162 6.93 -20.73 10.31
C VAL A 162 8.19 -21.28 9.67
N ASN A 163 8.05 -22.31 8.82
CA ASN A 163 9.16 -22.85 8.06
C ASN A 163 9.50 -21.89 6.91
N GLU A 164 10.60 -21.19 7.08
CA GLU A 164 11.18 -20.25 6.12
C GLU A 164 11.28 -20.80 4.69
N ASN A 165 11.60 -22.08 4.53
CA ASN A 165 11.77 -22.72 3.22
C ASN A 165 10.43 -23.02 2.52
N LYS A 166 9.33 -23.09 3.28
CA LYS A 166 7.98 -23.31 2.72
C LYS A 166 7.33 -22.02 2.24
N ARG A 167 7.79 -20.86 2.73
CA ARG A 167 7.30 -19.57 2.23
C ARG A 167 7.60 -19.48 0.74
N PRO A 168 6.68 -19.02 -0.11
CA PRO A 168 6.93 -18.88 -1.55
C PRO A 168 8.05 -17.86 -1.83
N LEU A 169 8.52 -17.77 -3.06
CA LEU A 169 9.32 -16.65 -3.54
C LEU A 169 8.41 -15.49 -3.95
N LEU A 170 8.92 -14.25 -3.92
CA LEU A 170 8.15 -13.09 -4.38
C LEU A 170 7.67 -13.24 -5.82
N LYS A 171 8.48 -13.84 -6.68
CA LYS A 171 8.09 -14.14 -8.07
C LYS A 171 6.88 -15.07 -8.12
N GLU A 172 6.86 -16.12 -7.30
CA GLU A 172 5.74 -17.07 -7.22
C GLU A 172 4.46 -16.39 -6.71
N ILE A 173 4.59 -15.49 -5.73
CA ILE A 173 3.47 -14.67 -5.25
C ILE A 173 2.92 -13.79 -6.39
N LEU A 174 3.79 -13.07 -7.10
CA LEU A 174 3.40 -12.14 -8.17
C LEU A 174 2.80 -12.85 -9.39
N THR A 175 3.12 -14.13 -9.59
CA THR A 175 2.58 -14.95 -10.69
C THR A 175 1.42 -15.86 -10.27
N CYS A 176 0.99 -15.85 -9.01
CA CYS A 176 -0.10 -16.71 -8.58
C CYS A 176 -1.45 -16.22 -9.15
N PRO A 177 -2.46 -17.10 -9.35
CA PRO A 177 -3.72 -16.74 -10.00
C PRO A 177 -4.48 -15.56 -9.36
N LEU A 178 -4.31 -15.35 -8.05
CA LEU A 178 -4.95 -14.26 -7.32
C LEU A 178 -4.30 -12.90 -7.60
N ILE A 179 -2.97 -12.87 -7.75
CA ILE A 179 -2.19 -11.63 -7.82
C ILE A 179 -1.82 -11.26 -9.25
N LEU A 180 -1.59 -12.25 -10.12
CA LEU A 180 -1.17 -12.03 -11.50
C LEU A 180 -2.08 -11.05 -12.27
N PRO A 181 -3.43 -11.15 -12.21
CA PRO A 181 -4.29 -10.17 -12.88
C PRO A 181 -4.10 -8.74 -12.39
N VAL A 182 -3.90 -8.56 -11.07
CA VAL A 182 -3.65 -7.25 -10.45
C VAL A 182 -2.28 -6.70 -10.85
N CYS A 183 -1.26 -7.58 -10.86
CA CYS A 183 0.10 -7.26 -11.28
C CYS A 183 0.15 -6.79 -12.74
N LEU A 184 -0.58 -7.48 -13.63
CA LEU A 184 -0.72 -7.09 -15.03
C LEU A 184 -1.43 -5.74 -15.17
N ALA A 185 -2.53 -5.53 -14.43
CA ALA A 185 -3.25 -4.25 -14.47
C ALA A 185 -2.38 -3.07 -14.02
N ILE A 186 -1.53 -3.25 -13.01
CA ILE A 186 -0.61 -2.21 -12.53
C ILE A 186 0.48 -1.90 -13.56
N ASN A 187 1.04 -2.91 -14.22
CA ASN A 187 2.20 -2.75 -15.11
C ASN A 187 1.84 -2.39 -16.56
N LEU A 188 0.67 -2.82 -17.04
CA LEU A 188 0.28 -2.66 -18.45
C LEU A 188 -0.54 -1.40 -18.73
N ASP A 189 -0.91 -0.64 -17.70
CA ASP A 189 -1.75 0.56 -17.80
C ASP A 189 -3.05 0.33 -18.64
N LEU A 190 -3.50 -0.93 -18.70
CA LEU A 190 -4.69 -1.41 -19.44
C LEU A 190 -5.96 -0.88 -18.76
N GLY A 191 -6.21 0.41 -18.92
CA GLY A 191 -7.32 1.13 -18.28
C GLY A 191 -7.08 2.63 -18.10
N ALA A 192 -5.85 3.13 -18.23
CA ALA A 192 -5.58 4.57 -18.29
C ALA A 192 -5.78 5.09 -19.72
N LEU A 193 -7.01 4.99 -20.24
CA LEU A 193 -7.42 6.00 -21.20
C LEU A 193 -7.57 7.30 -20.40
N PRO A 194 -6.77 8.35 -20.66
CA PRO A 194 -7.11 9.66 -20.14
C PRO A 194 -8.50 9.97 -20.68
N SER A 195 -9.51 9.94 -19.81
CA SER A 195 -10.81 10.52 -20.12
C SER A 195 -10.53 12.00 -20.38
N SER A 196 -10.42 12.33 -21.66
CA SER A 196 -10.43 13.71 -22.10
C SER A 196 -11.67 14.32 -21.47
N PRO A 197 -11.57 15.43 -20.70
CA PRO A 197 -12.77 16.08 -20.21
C PRO A 197 -13.65 16.38 -21.43
N PRO A 198 -14.97 16.19 -21.35
CA PRO A 198 -15.84 16.47 -22.48
C PRO A 198 -15.55 17.89 -22.94
N LYS A 199 -15.12 18.04 -24.20
CA LYS A 199 -14.96 19.35 -24.83
C LYS A 199 -16.28 20.08 -24.59
N LYS A 200 -16.23 21.20 -23.88
CA LYS A 200 -17.40 22.08 -23.73
C LYS A 200 -17.93 22.32 -25.14
N THR A 201 -19.10 21.78 -25.43
CA THR A 201 -19.81 22.06 -26.67
C THR A 201 -19.99 23.57 -26.73
N ARG A 202 -19.28 24.18 -27.67
CA ARG A 202 -19.39 25.60 -27.98
C ARG A 202 -20.84 25.84 -28.35
N GLN A 203 -21.59 26.55 -27.50
CA GLN A 203 -22.94 26.98 -27.86
C GLN A 203 -22.85 27.79 -29.15
N ILE A 204 -23.48 27.26 -30.20
CA ILE A 204 -23.75 27.99 -31.42
C ILE A 204 -24.88 28.95 -31.05
N SER A 205 -24.55 30.22 -30.80
CA SER A 205 -25.54 31.28 -30.73
C SER A 205 -26.02 31.55 -32.17
N SER A 206 -27.19 31.03 -32.51
CA SER A 206 -27.91 31.41 -33.72
C SER A 206 -28.41 32.85 -33.58
N SER A 207 -27.96 33.66 -34.53
CA SER A 207 -28.35 35.04 -34.79
C SER A 207 -29.81 35.15 -35.29
N ASN A 208 -30.57 36.09 -34.74
CA ASN A 208 -31.22 37.20 -35.48
C ASN A 208 -32.44 37.76 -34.73
N SER A 209 -32.31 38.97 -34.21
CA SER A 209 -33.42 39.93 -34.20
C SER A 209 -32.86 41.32 -34.49
N SER A 210 -33.10 41.73 -35.72
CA SER A 210 -32.88 43.05 -36.31
C SER A 210 -33.68 44.12 -35.56
N ILE A 211 -33.00 45.08 -34.93
CA ILE A 211 -33.57 46.40 -34.61
C ILE A 211 -32.52 47.45 -34.93
N LEU A 212 -32.84 48.26 -35.95
CA LEU A 212 -32.13 49.45 -36.40
C LEU A 212 -32.01 50.46 -35.25
N ARG A 213 -30.78 50.83 -34.86
CA ARG A 213 -30.52 52.00 -34.01
C ARG A 213 -30.15 53.20 -34.90
N THR A 214 -31.07 54.12 -35.05
CA THR A 214 -30.80 55.48 -35.54
C THR A 214 -30.24 56.32 -34.37
N GLN A 215 -29.08 56.93 -34.57
CA GLN A 215 -28.44 57.86 -33.64
C GLN A 215 -29.05 59.27 -33.80
N PRO A 216 -29.51 59.94 -32.72
CA PRO A 216 -29.76 61.37 -32.78
C PRO A 216 -28.49 62.19 -32.50
N ILE A 217 -28.30 63.19 -33.35
CA ILE A 217 -27.18 64.14 -33.42
C ILE A 217 -27.16 65.05 -32.17
N SER A 218 -25.99 65.21 -31.54
CA SER A 218 -25.77 66.22 -30.50
C SER A 218 -25.70 67.62 -31.11
N VAL A 219 -26.66 68.49 -30.74
CA VAL A 219 -26.57 69.94 -30.99
C VAL A 219 -26.08 70.61 -29.70
N LYS A 220 -24.92 71.26 -29.79
CA LYS A 220 -24.35 72.08 -28.73
C LYS A 220 -25.20 73.35 -28.56
N ALA A 221 -25.74 73.59 -27.37
CA ALA A 221 -26.24 74.90 -26.99
C ALA A 221 -25.05 75.79 -26.62
N VAL A 222 -24.91 76.91 -27.34
CA VAL A 222 -24.01 78.01 -27.00
C VAL A 222 -24.83 79.02 -26.20
N ALA A 223 -24.34 79.37 -25.01
CA ALA A 223 -24.84 80.48 -24.22
C ALA A 223 -24.45 81.81 -24.89
N TYR A 224 -25.41 82.72 -25.05
CA TYR A 224 -25.42 84.11 -24.54
C TYR A 224 -26.76 84.75 -24.94
#